data_AF-A0A0K1ED05-F1
#
_entry.id   AF-A0A0K1ED05-F1
#
_cell.length_a   1.000
_cell.length_b   1.000
_cell.length_c   1.000
_cell.angle_alpha   90.00
_cell.angle_beta   90.00
_cell.angle_gamma   90.00
#
_symmetry.space_group_name_H-M   'P 1'
#
loop_
_entity.id
_entity.type
_entity.pdbx_description
1 polymer ?
#
loop_
_entity_poly.entity_id
_entity_poly.type
_entity_poly.pdbx_seq_one_letter_code
_entity_poly.pdbx_strand_id
1 'polypeptide(L)'
;MTVHQEQDLQFCFDDEAWRILKWDAHHAYVDGFGRLRETKAIDFFGPYLDSRPWLIEVKDFRASRIENKTRLSSGDLAREVAAKVRDTVAGMVWACDRPLLDDGQLRTFVEPLVARAGKVAVVLWLEEDRPASPAAASALAEAIKRELRWLNPKVVVLNRELARTNPIQGLVVTSGPRRPTT
;
A
#
# COMPACT_ATOMS: atom_id res chain seq x y z
N MET A 1 -3.02 -18.49 -5.97
CA MET A 1 -2.46 -17.16 -6.24
C MET A 1 -3.58 -16.18 -6.48
N THR A 2 -3.63 -15.09 -5.71
CA THR A 2 -4.53 -13.96 -5.91
C THR A 2 -3.82 -12.89 -6.74
N VAL A 3 -4.47 -12.41 -7.80
CA VAL A 3 -3.87 -11.49 -8.77
C VAL A 3 -4.64 -10.18 -8.80
N HIS A 4 -3.93 -9.06 -8.63
CA HIS A 4 -4.47 -7.71 -8.76
C HIS A 4 -3.70 -6.91 -9.81
N GLN A 5 -4.43 -6.18 -10.65
CA GLN A 5 -3.84 -5.18 -11.55
C GLN A 5 -3.91 -3.81 -10.87
N GLU A 6 -2.79 -3.10 -10.87
CA GLU A 6 -2.70 -1.73 -10.40
C GLU A 6 -1.80 -0.93 -11.34
N GLN A 7 -2.37 0.11 -11.98
CA GLN A 7 -1.73 0.82 -13.09
C GLN A 7 -1.19 -0.16 -14.17
N ASP A 8 0.08 -0.07 -14.55
CA ASP A 8 0.73 -0.96 -15.53
C ASP A 8 1.50 -2.12 -14.87
N LEU A 9 1.07 -2.52 -13.66
CA LEU A 9 1.68 -3.58 -12.87
C LEU A 9 0.67 -4.65 -12.47
N GLN A 10 1.15 -5.88 -12.40
CA GLN A 10 0.41 -7.02 -11.89
C GLN A 10 1.06 -7.50 -10.60
N PHE A 11 0.27 -7.53 -9.52
CA PHE A 11 0.65 -8.03 -8.20
C PHE A 11 0.04 -9.42 -8.00
N CYS A 12 0.88 -10.42 -7.79
CA CYS A 12 0.50 -11.81 -7.55
C CYS A 12 0.88 -12.20 -6.12
N PHE A 13 -0.13 -12.45 -5.29
CA PHE A 13 0.02 -12.87 -3.89
C PHE A 13 -0.20 -14.38 -3.76
N ASP A 14 0.63 -15.04 -2.97
CA ASP A 14 0.50 -16.44 -2.58
C ASP A 14 -0.64 -16.60 -1.56
N ASP A 15 -1.68 -17.37 -1.92
CA ASP A 15 -2.89 -17.52 -1.12
C ASP A 15 -2.67 -18.34 0.16
N GLU A 16 -1.61 -19.15 0.19
CA GLU A 16 -1.24 -19.88 1.42
C GLU A 16 -0.62 -18.95 2.46
N ALA A 17 -0.01 -17.85 2.01
CA ALA A 17 0.71 -16.93 2.87
C ALA A 17 0.00 -15.60 3.09
N TRP A 18 -0.86 -15.18 2.18
CA TRP A 18 -1.48 -13.86 2.17
C TRP A 18 -3.00 -13.93 2.17
N ARG A 19 -3.59 -13.05 2.98
CA ARG A 19 -4.96 -12.60 2.80
C ARG A 19 -4.92 -11.14 2.38
N ILE A 20 -5.22 -10.85 1.11
CA ILE A 20 -5.18 -9.49 0.57
C ILE A 20 -6.58 -8.92 0.36
N LEU A 21 -6.73 -7.67 0.75
CA LEU A 21 -7.87 -6.81 0.48
C LEU A 21 -7.41 -5.63 -0.36
N LYS A 22 -8.07 -5.37 -1.50
CA LYS A 22 -7.92 -4.11 -2.24
C LYS A 22 -8.83 -3.05 -1.62
N TRP A 23 -8.28 -2.23 -0.72
CA TRP A 23 -9.08 -1.36 0.15
C TRP A 23 -9.73 -0.20 -0.61
N ASP A 24 -9.02 0.41 -1.55
CA ASP A 24 -9.54 1.48 -2.41
C ASP A 24 -10.73 1.04 -3.29
N ALA A 25 -10.92 -0.26 -3.47
CA ALA A 25 -12.05 -0.85 -4.18
C ALA A 25 -13.12 -1.47 -3.26
N HIS A 26 -12.88 -1.53 -1.94
CA HIS A 26 -13.85 -2.11 -1.00
C HIS A 26 -15.06 -1.18 -0.83
N HIS A 27 -16.27 -1.75 -0.77
CA HIS A 27 -17.51 -0.97 -0.75
C HIS A 27 -17.59 0.00 0.45
N ALA A 28 -17.11 -0.40 1.63
CA ALA A 28 -17.01 0.50 2.80
C ALA A 28 -16.26 1.81 2.50
N TYR A 29 -15.23 1.72 1.65
CA TYR A 29 -14.48 2.88 1.19
C TYR A 29 -15.25 3.60 0.08
N VAL A 30 -15.57 2.92 -1.01
CA VAL A 30 -16.18 3.53 -2.20
C VAL A 30 -17.52 4.22 -1.91
N ASP A 31 -18.38 3.58 -1.10
CA ASP A 31 -19.71 4.10 -0.78
C ASP A 31 -19.76 4.93 0.50
N GLY A 32 -18.73 4.83 1.33
CA GLY A 32 -18.60 5.55 2.57
C GLY A 32 -17.47 6.58 2.53
N PHE A 33 -16.31 6.18 3.07
CA PHE A 33 -15.19 7.06 3.37
C PHE A 33 -14.67 7.84 2.16
N GLY A 34 -14.56 7.21 1.00
CA GLY A 34 -14.04 7.80 -0.24
C GLY A 34 -14.90 8.93 -0.80
N ARG A 35 -16.14 9.10 -0.32
CA ARG A 35 -17.00 10.23 -0.71
C ARG A 35 -16.64 11.53 0.02
N LEU A 36 -15.91 11.46 1.12
CA LEU A 36 -15.42 12.63 1.85
C LEU A 36 -14.21 13.23 1.14
N ARG A 37 -14.25 14.55 0.89
CA ARG A 37 -13.16 15.26 0.21
C ARG A 37 -11.84 15.02 0.96
N GLU A 38 -10.77 14.86 0.19
CA GLU A 38 -9.40 14.66 0.66
C GLU A 38 -9.11 13.34 1.39
N THR A 39 -10.11 12.47 1.58
CA THR A 39 -9.88 11.12 2.12
C THR A 39 -9.13 10.28 1.10
N LYS A 40 -8.15 9.51 1.57
CA LYS A 40 -7.33 8.66 0.71
C LYS A 40 -7.35 7.20 1.17
N ALA A 41 -7.12 6.28 0.26
CA ALA A 41 -6.97 4.85 0.57
C ALA A 41 -5.60 4.36 0.11
N ILE A 42 -5.05 3.41 0.85
CA ILE A 42 -3.99 2.54 0.33
C ILE A 42 -4.60 1.57 -0.71
N ASP A 43 -3.81 1.09 -1.66
CA ASP A 43 -4.31 0.15 -2.67
C ASP A 43 -4.56 -1.23 -2.05
N PHE A 44 -3.58 -1.80 -1.34
CA PHE A 44 -3.70 -3.12 -0.72
C PHE A 44 -3.47 -3.10 0.79
N PHE A 45 -4.26 -3.91 1.48
CA PHE A 45 -4.09 -4.23 2.90
C PHE A 45 -4.13 -5.75 3.08
N GLY A 46 -3.24 -6.29 3.90
CA GLY A 46 -3.34 -7.71 4.25
C GLY A 46 -2.34 -8.20 5.29
N PRO A 47 -2.73 -9.11 6.18
CA PRO A 47 -1.78 -9.81 7.03
C PRO A 47 -0.97 -10.83 6.22
N TYR A 48 0.34 -10.90 6.50
CA TYR A 48 1.19 -12.00 6.05
C TYR A 48 1.25 -13.07 7.14
N LEU A 49 0.96 -14.33 6.78
CA LEU A 49 0.87 -15.47 7.69
C LEU A 49 0.05 -15.15 8.95
N ASP A 50 -1.07 -14.43 8.77
CA ASP A 50 -2.00 -14.00 9.83
C ASP A 50 -1.35 -13.23 11.00
N SER A 51 -0.14 -12.68 10.83
CA SER A 51 0.63 -12.09 11.92
C SER A 51 0.85 -10.60 11.77
N ARG A 52 1.58 -10.18 10.74
CA ARG A 52 1.97 -8.78 10.57
C ARG A 52 1.03 -8.10 9.58
N PRO A 53 0.39 -6.97 9.94
CA PRO A 53 -0.38 -6.19 8.98
C PRO A 53 0.54 -5.48 7.98
N TRP A 54 0.20 -5.55 6.70
CA TRP A 54 0.87 -4.85 5.61
C TRP A 54 -0.09 -3.87 4.93
N LEU A 55 0.37 -2.65 4.70
CA LEU A 55 -0.27 -1.64 3.86
C LEU A 55 0.64 -1.36 2.68
N ILE A 56 0.15 -1.54 1.46
CA ILE A 56 0.93 -1.41 0.22
C ILE A 56 0.28 -0.36 -0.67
N GLU A 57 0.99 0.75 -0.89
CA GLU A 57 0.65 1.77 -1.87
C GLU A 57 1.48 1.57 -3.14
N VAL A 58 0.88 1.76 -4.30
CA VAL A 58 1.48 1.60 -5.62
C VAL A 58 1.47 2.93 -6.36
N LYS A 59 2.65 3.35 -6.80
CA LYS A 59 2.86 4.50 -7.68
C LYS A 59 3.72 4.10 -8.87
N ASP A 60 3.20 4.37 -10.06
CA ASP A 60 3.93 4.25 -11.31
C ASP A 60 4.21 5.63 -11.90
N PHE A 61 5.47 6.06 -11.81
CA PHE A 61 5.92 7.38 -12.22
C PHE A 61 6.64 7.39 -13.58
N ARG A 62 6.64 6.27 -14.30
CA ARG A 62 7.32 6.11 -15.61
C ARG A 62 6.80 7.07 -16.70
N ALA A 63 5.61 7.64 -16.57
CA ALA A 63 5.05 8.58 -17.55
C ALA A 63 5.23 10.09 -17.20
N SER A 64 5.54 10.43 -15.94
CA SER A 64 5.51 11.83 -15.46
C SER A 64 6.76 12.20 -14.65
N ARG A 65 7.93 11.81 -15.16
CA ARG A 65 9.23 11.91 -14.46
C ARG A 65 9.53 13.30 -13.89
N ILE A 66 9.33 14.37 -14.68
CA ILE A 66 9.73 15.73 -14.28
C ILE A 66 8.84 16.24 -13.13
N GLU A 67 7.53 16.04 -13.24
CA GLU A 67 6.55 16.46 -12.24
C GLU A 67 6.72 15.70 -10.92
N ASN A 68 7.00 14.40 -11.00
CA ASN A 68 7.16 13.55 -9.83
C ASN A 68 8.48 13.75 -9.08
N LYS A 69 9.54 14.23 -9.76
CA LYS A 69 10.83 14.52 -9.12
C LYS A 69 10.70 15.56 -8.01
N THR A 70 9.87 16.59 -8.23
CA THR A 70 9.60 17.63 -7.22
C THR A 70 8.95 17.01 -5.98
N ARG A 71 7.93 16.16 -6.15
CA ARG A 71 7.19 15.49 -5.07
C ARG A 71 8.07 14.55 -4.22
N LEU A 72 9.04 13.90 -4.85
CA LEU A 72 10.03 13.06 -4.18
C LEU A 72 10.96 13.91 -3.29
N SER A 73 11.36 15.09 -3.75
CA SER A 73 12.26 15.99 -3.03
C SER A 73 11.59 16.88 -1.98
N SER A 74 10.32 17.22 -2.14
CA SER A 74 9.58 18.13 -1.26
C SER A 74 8.99 17.45 -0.01
N GLY A 75 9.05 16.11 0.03
CA GLY A 75 8.40 15.30 1.07
C GLY A 75 6.89 15.14 0.88
N ASP A 76 6.30 15.67 -0.20
CA ASP A 76 4.87 15.58 -0.45
C ASP A 76 4.40 14.14 -0.66
N LEU A 77 5.21 13.33 -1.36
CA LEU A 77 4.91 11.90 -1.51
C LEU A 77 4.87 11.19 -0.14
N ALA A 78 5.79 11.53 0.76
CA ALA A 78 5.82 10.93 2.10
C ALA A 78 4.56 11.27 2.90
N ARG A 79 4.11 12.54 2.84
CA ARG A 79 2.86 12.99 3.48
C ARG A 79 1.63 12.34 2.84
N GLU A 80 1.61 12.18 1.52
CA GLU A 80 0.51 11.52 0.81
C GLU A 80 0.37 10.06 1.23
N VAL A 81 1.46 9.30 1.25
CA VAL A 81 1.45 7.90 1.71
C VAL A 81 1.02 7.82 3.17
N ALA A 82 1.54 8.72 4.02
CA ALA A 82 1.16 8.75 5.43
C ALA A 82 -0.34 9.05 5.64
N ALA A 83 -0.90 9.98 4.85
CA ALA A 83 -2.33 10.29 4.86
C ALA A 83 -3.17 9.08 4.41
N LYS A 84 -2.76 8.39 3.33
CA LYS A 84 -3.41 7.14 2.87
C LYS A 84 -3.42 6.06 3.94
N VAL A 85 -2.30 5.86 4.62
CA VAL A 85 -2.20 4.90 5.73
C VAL A 85 -3.14 5.30 6.87
N ARG A 86 -3.10 6.56 7.33
CA ARG A 86 -3.96 7.06 8.41
C ARG A 86 -5.44 6.84 8.09
N ASP A 87 -5.86 7.27 6.91
CA ASP A 87 -7.26 7.22 6.49
C ASP A 87 -7.75 5.79 6.27
N THR A 88 -6.87 4.90 5.76
CA THR A 88 -7.15 3.46 5.67
C THR A 88 -7.37 2.85 7.05
N VAL A 89 -6.46 3.10 8.00
CA VAL A 89 -6.58 2.57 9.35
C VAL A 89 -7.88 3.06 10.01
N ALA A 90 -8.17 4.35 9.91
CA ALA A 90 -9.41 4.92 10.46
C ALA A 90 -10.66 4.32 9.80
N GLY A 91 -10.65 4.19 8.47
CA GLY A 91 -11.77 3.69 7.69
C GLY A 91 -12.07 2.21 7.97
N MET A 92 -11.04 1.36 7.95
CA MET A 92 -11.19 -0.07 8.20
C MET A 92 -11.66 -0.36 9.63
N VAL A 93 -11.04 0.28 10.64
CA VAL A 93 -11.42 0.08 12.05
C VAL A 93 -12.86 0.52 12.30
N TRP A 94 -13.30 1.63 11.69
CA TRP A 94 -14.68 2.09 11.84
C TRP A 94 -15.69 1.19 11.14
N ALA A 95 -15.38 0.73 9.93
CA ALA A 95 -16.27 -0.11 9.14
C ALA A 95 -16.41 -1.53 9.70
N CYS A 96 -15.37 -2.05 10.35
CA CYS A 96 -15.32 -3.39 10.92
C CYS A 96 -16.56 -3.72 11.76
N ASP A 97 -17.15 -4.88 11.49
CA ASP A 97 -18.34 -5.43 12.16
C ASP A 97 -19.61 -4.57 12.06
N ARG A 98 -19.67 -3.62 11.13
CA ARG A 98 -20.89 -2.87 10.85
C ARG A 98 -21.61 -3.51 9.68
N PRO A 99 -22.80 -4.10 9.87
CA PRO A 99 -23.48 -4.88 8.82
C PRO A 99 -23.78 -4.13 7.52
N LEU A 100 -23.83 -2.80 7.54
CA LEU A 100 -24.06 -1.97 6.35
C LEU A 100 -22.77 -1.68 5.54
N LEU A 101 -21.60 -1.95 6.11
CA LEU A 101 -20.28 -1.60 5.57
C LEU A 101 -19.28 -2.77 5.56
N ASP A 102 -19.59 -3.86 6.25
CA ASP A 102 -18.73 -5.03 6.37
C ASP A 102 -19.61 -6.27 6.27
N ASP A 103 -19.29 -7.13 5.31
CA ASP A 103 -19.89 -8.45 5.11
C ASP A 103 -19.26 -9.52 6.04
N GLY A 104 -18.51 -9.07 7.05
CA GLY A 104 -17.89 -9.91 8.08
C GLY A 104 -16.42 -10.26 7.80
N GLN A 105 -15.83 -9.69 6.75
CA GLN A 105 -14.45 -9.98 6.37
C GLN A 105 -13.42 -9.10 7.10
N LEU A 106 -13.76 -7.84 7.41
CA LEU A 106 -12.78 -6.83 7.84
C LEU A 106 -12.12 -7.17 9.18
N ARG A 107 -12.83 -7.86 10.09
CA ARG A 107 -12.28 -8.25 11.40
C ARG A 107 -10.93 -8.94 11.29
N THR A 108 -10.79 -9.86 10.33
CA THR A 108 -9.56 -10.63 10.17
C THR A 108 -8.37 -9.81 9.68
N PHE A 109 -8.64 -8.66 9.07
CA PHE A 109 -7.65 -7.69 8.63
C PHE A 109 -7.32 -6.68 9.74
N VAL A 110 -8.34 -6.24 10.47
CA VAL A 110 -8.24 -5.20 11.51
C VAL A 110 -7.64 -5.74 12.81
N GLU A 111 -7.90 -6.99 13.16
CA GLU A 111 -7.46 -7.57 14.43
C GLU A 111 -5.92 -7.52 14.62
N PRO A 112 -5.07 -7.94 13.65
CA PRO A 112 -3.62 -7.81 13.77
C PRO A 112 -3.14 -6.34 13.94
N LEU A 113 -3.86 -5.39 13.36
CA LEU A 113 -3.56 -3.96 13.45
C LEU A 113 -3.89 -3.41 14.84
N VAL A 114 -5.05 -3.76 15.39
CA VAL A 114 -5.54 -3.27 16.70
C VAL A 114 -4.85 -3.98 17.87
N ALA A 115 -4.46 -5.25 17.69
CA ALA A 115 -3.71 -6.02 18.68
C ALA A 115 -2.33 -5.41 18.99
N ARG A 116 -1.76 -4.61 18.07
CA ARG A 116 -0.47 -3.90 18.24
C ARG A 116 0.69 -4.83 18.66
N ALA A 117 0.63 -6.10 18.26
CA ALA A 117 1.61 -7.13 18.67
C ALA A 117 3.01 -6.94 18.05
N GLY A 118 3.18 -5.98 17.13
CA GLY A 118 4.44 -5.71 16.49
C GLY A 118 4.41 -4.48 15.60
N LYS A 119 5.41 -4.36 14.73
CA LYS A 119 5.47 -3.28 13.74
C LYS A 119 4.47 -3.50 12.61
N VAL A 120 3.81 -2.43 12.19
CA VAL A 120 2.96 -2.41 10.99
C VAL A 120 3.85 -2.21 9.76
N ALA A 121 3.81 -3.13 8.79
CA ALA A 121 4.57 -2.97 7.56
C ALA A 121 3.87 -1.98 6.63
N VAL A 122 4.61 -0.97 6.17
CA VAL A 122 4.11 0.00 5.18
C VAL A 122 5.05 -0.04 3.99
N VAL A 123 4.51 -0.38 2.83
CA VAL A 123 5.26 -0.51 1.58
C VAL A 123 4.78 0.57 0.63
N LEU A 124 5.73 1.32 0.09
CA LEU A 124 5.51 2.08 -1.13
C LEU A 124 6.18 1.33 -2.27
N TRP A 125 5.38 0.78 -3.18
CA TRP A 125 5.84 0.27 -4.46
C TRP A 125 5.93 1.42 -5.45
N LEU A 126 7.13 1.82 -5.85
CA LEU A 126 7.39 2.99 -6.66
C LEU A 126 8.15 2.62 -7.94
N GLU A 127 7.44 2.48 -9.06
CA GLU A 127 8.10 2.31 -10.37
C GLU A 127 8.49 3.65 -10.97
N GLU A 128 9.71 3.71 -11.51
CA GLU A 128 10.27 4.90 -12.17
C GLU A 128 11.07 4.45 -13.39
N ASP A 129 11.20 5.31 -14.42
CA ASP A 129 12.01 4.98 -15.61
C ASP A 129 13.47 4.72 -15.28
N ARG A 130 13.98 5.48 -14.30
CA ARG A 130 15.29 5.27 -13.69
C ARG A 130 15.02 4.93 -12.23
N PRO A 131 15.00 3.65 -11.87
CA PRO A 131 14.75 3.19 -10.52
C PRO A 131 15.60 3.94 -9.50
N ALA A 132 15.00 4.33 -8.37
CA ALA A 132 15.74 4.91 -7.26
C ALA A 132 16.87 3.97 -6.81
N SER A 133 18.02 4.56 -6.48
CA SER A 133 19.08 3.81 -5.81
C SER A 133 18.59 3.32 -4.43
N PRO A 134 19.20 2.25 -3.87
CA PRO A 134 18.86 1.78 -2.53
C PRO A 134 18.93 2.89 -1.46
N ALA A 135 19.89 3.82 -1.60
CA ALA A 135 20.03 4.96 -0.70
C ALA A 135 18.85 5.95 -0.81
N ALA A 136 18.40 6.26 -2.03
CA ALA A 136 17.26 7.13 -2.26
C ALA A 136 15.95 6.50 -1.76
N ALA A 137 15.75 5.21 -2.01
CA ALA A 137 14.62 4.45 -1.48
C ALA A 137 14.60 4.45 0.07
N SER A 138 15.76 4.26 0.70
CA SER A 138 15.91 4.32 2.15
C SER A 138 15.60 5.71 2.73
N ALA A 139 16.09 6.78 2.09
CA ALA A 139 15.80 8.15 2.51
C ALA A 139 14.29 8.47 2.45
N LEU A 140 13.60 8.03 1.39
CA LEU A 140 12.15 8.17 1.26
C LEU A 140 11.41 7.32 2.31
N ALA A 141 11.86 6.10 2.59
CA ALA A 141 11.29 5.25 3.63
C ALA A 141 11.37 5.92 5.01
N GLU A 142 12.50 6.53 5.37
CA GLU A 142 12.66 7.25 6.63
C GLU A 142 11.80 8.53 6.68
N ALA A 143 11.60 9.22 5.54
CA ALA A 143 10.68 10.34 5.46
C ALA A 143 9.23 9.93 5.75
N ILE A 144 8.74 8.84 5.12
CA ILE A 144 7.40 8.28 5.39
C ILE A 144 7.27 7.83 6.85
N LYS A 145 8.28 7.11 7.35
CA LYS A 145 8.32 6.60 8.73
C LYS A 145 8.21 7.71 9.78
N ARG A 146 8.80 8.88 9.51
CA ARG A 146 8.73 10.06 10.40
C ARG A 146 7.30 10.57 10.55
N GLU A 147 6.54 10.60 9.45
CA GLU A 147 5.11 10.99 9.45
C GLU A 147 4.24 9.93 10.16
N LEU A 148 4.65 8.66 10.11
CA LEU A 148 3.90 7.53 10.64
C LEU A 148 4.35 7.05 12.03
N ARG A 149 5.14 7.81 12.80
CA ARG A 149 5.66 7.36 14.11
C ARG A 149 4.58 6.88 15.08
N TRP A 150 3.38 7.42 14.99
CA TRP A 150 2.23 7.04 15.81
C TRP A 150 1.75 5.59 15.58
N LEU A 151 2.14 4.96 14.46
CA LEU A 151 1.72 3.62 14.05
C LEU A 151 2.73 2.50 14.43
N ASN A 152 3.91 2.85 14.96
CA ASN A 152 5.05 1.93 15.10
C ASN A 152 5.40 1.20 13.76
N PRO A 153 5.71 1.93 12.68
CA PRO A 153 5.82 1.35 11.34
C PRO A 153 7.18 0.70 11.08
N LYS A 154 7.18 -0.31 10.20
CA LYS A 154 8.34 -0.75 9.41
C LYS A 154 8.08 -0.32 7.96
N VAL A 155 8.74 0.75 7.51
CA VAL A 155 8.55 1.26 6.15
C VAL A 155 9.59 0.68 5.20
N VAL A 156 9.17 0.29 4.00
CA VAL A 156 10.05 -0.11 2.90
C VAL A 156 9.57 0.57 1.61
N VAL A 157 10.50 1.09 0.81
CA VAL A 157 10.23 1.55 -0.56
C VAL A 157 10.85 0.54 -1.50
N LEU A 158 10.05 -0.02 -2.40
CA LEU A 158 10.48 -1.05 -3.36
C LEU A 158 10.05 -0.68 -4.78
N ASN A 159 10.69 -1.36 -5.73
CA ASN A 159 10.28 -1.48 -7.11
C ASN A 159 10.69 -2.88 -7.57
N ARG A 160 10.38 -3.25 -8.82
CA ARG A 160 10.73 -4.58 -9.35
C ARG A 160 12.23 -4.88 -9.33
N GLU A 161 13.10 -3.88 -9.45
CA GLU A 161 14.55 -4.10 -9.39
C GLU A 161 15.02 -4.37 -7.96
N LEU A 162 14.64 -3.51 -7.01
CA LEU A 162 14.99 -3.65 -5.59
C LEU A 162 14.36 -4.90 -4.96
N ALA A 163 13.18 -5.31 -5.43
CA ALA A 163 12.52 -6.53 -4.97
C ALA A 163 13.25 -7.82 -5.37
N ARG A 164 14.15 -7.80 -6.37
CA ARG A 164 14.98 -8.96 -6.71
C ARG A 164 15.98 -9.31 -5.60
N THR A 165 16.48 -8.29 -4.90
CA THR A 165 17.45 -8.47 -3.81
C THR A 165 16.79 -8.43 -2.43
N ASN A 166 15.64 -7.75 -2.31
CA ASN A 166 14.87 -7.64 -1.08
C ASN A 166 13.39 -8.00 -1.32
N PRO A 167 13.09 -9.28 -1.63
CA PRO A 167 11.74 -9.70 -1.96
C PRO A 167 10.81 -9.61 -0.75
N ILE A 168 9.56 -9.24 -1.02
CA ILE A 168 8.45 -9.52 -0.10
C ILE A 168 8.04 -10.97 -0.34
N GLN A 169 8.16 -11.82 0.68
CA GLN A 169 7.84 -13.24 0.56
C GLN A 169 6.38 -13.45 0.15
N GLY A 170 6.14 -14.39 -0.76
CA GLY A 170 4.80 -14.67 -1.30
C GLY A 170 4.22 -13.56 -2.17
N LEU A 171 4.97 -12.51 -2.52
CA LEU A 171 4.55 -11.46 -3.46
C LEU A 171 5.47 -11.44 -4.68
N VAL A 172 4.87 -11.60 -5.87
CA VAL A 172 5.54 -11.42 -7.17
C VAL A 172 4.89 -10.25 -7.89
N VAL A 173 5.69 -9.34 -8.43
CA VAL A 173 5.21 -8.20 -9.21
C VAL A 173 5.82 -8.19 -10.60
N THR A 174 4.97 -8.16 -11.62
CA THR A 174 5.37 -8.13 -13.03
C THR A 174 4.83 -6.89 -13.74
N SER A 175 5.33 -6.59 -14.94
CA SER A 175 4.61 -5.64 -15.81
C SER A 175 3.23 -6.22 -16.11
N GLY A 176 2.19 -5.40 -16.05
CA GLY A 176 0.87 -5.76 -16.57
C GLY A 176 0.89 -5.87 -18.10
N PRO A 177 -0.12 -6.51 -18.71
CA PRO A 177 -0.32 -6.44 -20.16
C PRO A 177 -0.50 -4.97 -20.56
N ARG A 178 0.27 -4.49 -21.56
CA ARG A 178 0.07 -3.13 -22.08
C ARG A 178 -1.38 -2.98 -22.50
N ARG A 179 -2.09 -1.97 -21.99
CA ARG A 179 -3.39 -1.60 -22.56
C ARG A 179 -3.16 -1.29 -24.05
N PRO A 180 -3.98 -1.84 -24.96
CA PRO A 180 -3.91 -1.42 -26.35
C PRO A 180 -4.14 0.09 -26.41
N THR A 181 -3.23 0.79 -27.07
CA THR A 181 -3.41 2.20 -27.41
C THR A 181 -4.66 2.31 -28.28
N THR A 182 -5.72 2.88 -27.73
CA THR A 182 -6.91 3.34 -28.47
C THR A 182 -6.67 4.72 -29.05
#